data_AF-A0A1X7CPQ3-F1
#
_entry.id   AF-A0A1X7CPQ3-F1
#
_cell.length_a   1.000
_cell.length_b   1.000
_cell.length_c   1.000
_cell.angle_alpha   90.00
_cell.angle_beta   90.00
_cell.angle_gamma   90.00
#
_symmetry.space_group_name_H-M   'P 1'
#
loop_
_entity.id
_entity.type
_entity.pdbx_description
1 polymer ?
#
loop_
_entity_poly.entity_id
_entity_poly.type
_entity_poly.pdbx_seq_one_letter_code
_entity_poly.pdbx_strand_id
1 'polypeptide(L)'
;MISAKPDILKSFRTLPGVGKSIAEDLWNMGYRSLDEMKSEDPEDMYLRLEELSGQHVDRCMLYVFRCVVYCVNTVKRDPHLEKWWNWKD
;
A
#
# COMPACT_ATOMS: atom_id res chain seq x y z
N MET A 1 -2.25 -11.17 -20.47
CA MET A 1 -3.33 -10.16 -20.47
C MET A 1 -2.90 -9.05 -19.53
N ILE A 2 -2.81 -7.81 -20.01
CA ILE A 2 -2.56 -6.66 -19.12
C ILE A 2 -3.91 -6.39 -18.44
N SER A 3 -3.99 -6.58 -17.12
CA SER A 3 -5.20 -6.24 -16.37
C SER A 3 -5.50 -4.75 -16.52
N ALA A 4 -6.77 -4.40 -16.74
CA ALA A 4 -7.15 -3.00 -16.92
C ALA A 4 -6.93 -2.23 -15.61
N LYS A 5 -6.55 -0.94 -15.71
CA LYS A 5 -6.32 -0.06 -14.54
C LYS A 5 -7.43 -0.19 -13.46
N PRO A 6 -8.73 -0.20 -13.80
CA PRO A 6 -9.80 -0.34 -12.80
C PRO A 6 -9.73 -1.64 -11.99
N ASP A 7 -9.33 -2.75 -12.60
CA ASP A 7 -9.24 -4.05 -11.93
C ASP A 7 -8.07 -4.07 -10.93
N ILE A 8 -6.95 -3.45 -11.30
CA ILE A 8 -5.77 -3.30 -10.44
C ILE A 8 -6.09 -2.38 -9.26
N LEU A 9 -6.75 -1.24 -9.50
CA LEU A 9 -7.19 -0.36 -8.41
C LEU A 9 -8.19 -1.08 -7.48
N LYS A 10 -9.06 -1.92 -8.03
CA LYS A 10 -9.98 -2.72 -7.23
C LYS A 10 -9.25 -3.76 -6.38
N SER A 11 -8.18 -4.38 -6.89
CA SER A 11 -7.38 -5.34 -6.13
C SER A 11 -6.61 -4.66 -5.00
N PHE A 12 -6.02 -3.48 -5.22
CA PHE A 12 -5.34 -2.71 -4.18
C PHE A 12 -6.29 -2.36 -3.02
N ARG A 13 -7.53 -2.02 -3.33
CA ARG A 13 -8.58 -1.71 -2.34
C ARG A 13 -9.04 -2.90 -1.51
N THR A 14 -8.55 -4.11 -1.77
CA THR A 14 -8.76 -5.27 -0.88
C THR A 14 -7.85 -5.24 0.34
N LEU A 15 -6.80 -4.42 0.31
CA LEU A 15 -5.89 -4.25 1.42
C LEU A 15 -6.49 -3.32 2.48
N PRO A 16 -6.29 -3.63 3.77
CA PRO A 16 -6.82 -2.80 4.83
C PRO A 16 -6.10 -1.45 4.86
N GLY A 17 -6.86 -0.38 5.13
CA GLY A 17 -6.34 0.99 5.08
C GLY A 17 -6.18 1.56 3.67
N VAL A 18 -6.37 0.78 2.60
CA VAL A 18 -6.22 1.25 1.21
C VAL A 18 -7.56 1.70 0.62
N GLY A 19 -7.77 3.01 0.61
CA GLY A 19 -8.90 3.66 -0.05
C GLY A 19 -8.68 3.93 -1.54
N LYS A 20 -9.60 4.67 -2.18
CA LYS A 20 -9.48 5.05 -3.59
C LYS A 20 -8.23 5.88 -3.88
N SER A 21 -7.93 6.86 -3.03
CA SER A 21 -6.73 7.72 -3.18
C SER A 21 -5.46 6.90 -3.13
N ILE A 22 -5.31 6.09 -2.07
CA ILE A 22 -4.11 5.27 -1.84
C ILE A 22 -3.92 4.23 -2.95
N ALA A 23 -5.02 3.67 -3.49
CA ALA A 23 -4.94 2.79 -4.65
C ALA A 23 -4.42 3.51 -5.90
N GLU A 24 -4.83 4.75 -6.13
CA GLU A 24 -4.28 5.58 -7.22
C GLU A 24 -2.81 5.94 -6.96
N ASP A 25 -2.44 6.23 -5.71
CA ASP A 25 -1.04 6.48 -5.34
C ASP A 25 -0.16 5.26 -5.63
N LEU A 26 -0.62 4.05 -5.27
CA LEU A 26 0.06 2.79 -5.60
C LEU A 26 0.17 2.58 -7.12
N TRP A 27 -0.87 2.91 -7.87
CA TRP A 27 -0.82 2.86 -9.34
C TRP A 27 0.21 3.86 -9.90
N ASN A 28 0.23 5.09 -9.38
CA ASN A 28 1.14 6.16 -9.80
C ASN A 28 2.60 5.86 -9.43
N MET A 29 2.83 5.16 -8.31
CA MET A 29 4.14 4.61 -7.92
C MET A 29 4.64 3.49 -8.84
N GLY A 30 3.79 2.98 -9.74
CA GLY A 30 4.17 1.99 -10.74
C GLY A 30 3.66 0.57 -10.49
N TYR A 31 3.02 0.31 -9.34
CA TYR A 31 2.54 -1.03 -9.02
C TYR A 31 1.42 -1.48 -9.96
N ARG A 32 1.48 -2.74 -10.39
CA ARG A 32 0.47 -3.39 -11.25
C ARG A 32 -0.11 -4.65 -10.64
N SER A 33 0.42 -5.12 -9.51
CA SER A 33 -0.09 -6.29 -8.79
C SER A 33 0.20 -6.22 -7.29
N LEU A 34 -0.52 -7.02 -6.50
CA LEU A 34 -0.22 -7.19 -5.06
C LEU A 34 1.09 -7.96 -4.83
N ASP A 35 1.51 -8.78 -5.79
CA ASP A 35 2.73 -9.57 -5.70
C ASP A 35 3.99 -8.69 -5.78
N GLU A 36 3.96 -7.62 -6.57
CA GLU A 36 5.06 -6.63 -6.62
C GLU A 36 5.30 -5.96 -5.27
N MET A 37 4.26 -5.82 -4.43
CA MET A 37 4.38 -5.21 -3.11
C MET A 37 4.98 -6.14 -2.06
N LYS A 38 5.15 -7.44 -2.36
CA LYS A 38 5.67 -8.41 -1.37
C LYS A 38 7.14 -8.18 -1.03
N SER A 39 7.92 -7.70 -2.00
CA SER A 39 9.36 -7.45 -1.87
C SER A 39 9.70 -5.98 -1.56
N GLU A 40 8.70 -5.13 -1.37
CA GLU A 40 8.91 -3.70 -1.12
C GLU A 40 9.18 -3.43 0.37
N ASP A 41 10.01 -2.43 0.63
CA ASP A 41 10.20 -1.86 1.96
C ASP A 41 9.17 -0.74 2.19
N PRO A 42 8.37 -0.76 3.28
CA PRO A 42 7.40 0.29 3.57
C PRO A 42 7.97 1.71 3.65
N GLU A 43 9.21 1.86 4.12
CA GLU A 43 9.90 3.15 4.20
C GLU A 43 10.25 3.65 2.79
N ASP A 44 10.75 2.76 1.91
CA ASP A 44 11.04 3.11 0.52
C ASP A 44 9.75 3.48 -0.25
N MET A 45 8.65 2.77 0.00
CA MET A 45 7.34 3.12 -0.54
C MET A 45 6.89 4.50 -0.08
N TYR A 46 7.12 4.83 1.19
CA TYR A 46 6.80 6.14 1.75
C TYR A 46 7.65 7.25 1.13
N LEU A 47 8.96 7.08 1.03
CA LEU A 47 9.85 8.04 0.39
C LEU A 47 9.48 8.27 -1.08
N ARG A 48 9.17 7.20 -1.83
CA ARG A 48 8.69 7.31 -3.22
C ARG A 48 7.38 8.09 -3.32
N LEU A 49 6.47 7.93 -2.35
CA LEU A 49 5.24 8.70 -2.31
C LEU A 49 5.51 10.20 -2.09
N GLU A 50 6.42 10.55 -1.17
CA GLU A 50 6.81 11.96 -0.94
C GLU A 50 7.45 12.57 -2.18
N GLU A 51 8.35 11.84 -2.84
CA GLU A 51 8.99 12.25 -4.08
C GLU A 51 7.96 12.52 -5.19
N LEU A 52 6.95 11.66 -5.35
CA LEU A 52 5.88 11.84 -6.33
C LEU A 52 4.92 12.98 -5.97
N SER A 53 4.65 13.16 -4.68
CA SER A 53 3.78 14.23 -4.18
C SER A 53 4.46 15.60 -4.24
N GLY A 54 5.80 15.62 -4.27
CA GLY A 54 6.62 16.84 -4.24
C GLY A 54 6.55 17.59 -2.91
N GLN A 55 6.06 16.93 -1.85
CA GLN A 55 5.87 17.49 -0.51
C GLN A 55 5.96 16.39 0.54
N HIS A 56 6.17 16.81 1.78
CA HIS A 56 6.10 15.90 2.92
C HIS A 56 4.67 15.35 3.05
N VAL A 57 4.54 14.03 3.17
CA VAL A 57 3.26 13.36 3.37
C VAL A 57 3.11 13.07 4.86
N ASP A 58 1.88 12.96 5.36
CA ASP A 58 1.70 12.58 6.76
C ASP A 58 2.26 11.18 7.01
N ARG A 59 3.01 11.03 8.12
CA ARG A 59 3.62 9.75 8.55
C ARG A 59 2.60 8.63 8.74
N CYS A 60 1.31 8.93 8.87
CA CYS A 60 0.27 7.90 8.89
C CYS A 60 0.26 7.02 7.63
N MET A 61 0.74 7.54 6.48
CA MET A 61 0.88 6.78 5.24
C MET A 61 1.93 5.67 5.32
N LEU A 62 3.03 5.90 6.05
CA LEU A 62 4.01 4.85 6.33
C LEU A 62 3.35 3.68 7.08
N TYR A 63 2.47 3.95 8.04
CA TYR A 63 1.78 2.90 8.80
C TYR A 63 0.83 2.10 7.91
N VAL A 64 0.20 2.76 6.93
CA VAL A 64 -0.57 2.07 5.88
C VAL A 64 0.34 1.17 5.06
N PHE A 65 1.50 1.64 4.59
CA PHE A 65 2.42 0.80 3.82
C PHE A 65 2.95 -0.40 4.59
N ARG A 66 3.27 -0.24 5.88
CA ARG A 66 3.65 -1.37 6.75
C ARG A 66 2.53 -2.41 6.83
N CYS A 67 1.29 -1.97 7.00
CA CYS A 67 0.12 -2.84 6.99
C CYS A 67 -0.07 -3.53 5.62
N VAL A 68 0.12 -2.81 4.52
CA VAL A 68 0.04 -3.34 3.15
C VAL A 68 1.06 -4.45 2.94
N VAL A 69 2.34 -4.21 3.22
CA VAL A 69 3.43 -5.18 3.06
C VAL A 69 3.21 -6.42 3.92
N TYR A 70 2.76 -6.24 5.17
CA TYR A 70 2.34 -7.35 6.02
C TYR A 70 1.19 -8.16 5.40
N CYS A 71 0.14 -7.49 4.91
CA CYS A 71 -1.05 -8.15 4.39
C CYS A 71 -0.79 -8.93 3.09
N VAL A 72 0.10 -8.45 2.22
CA VAL A 72 0.46 -9.17 0.98
C VAL A 72 1.38 -10.36 1.26
N ASN A 73 2.17 -10.31 2.33
CA ASN A 73 3.07 -11.40 2.72
C ASN A 73 2.43 -12.43 3.67
N THR A 74 1.30 -12.11 4.30
CA THR A 74 0.67 -12.96 5.32
C THR A 74 -0.61 -13.61 4.82
N VAL A 75 -0.59 -14.93 4.68
CA VAL A 75 -1.76 -15.73 4.24
C VAL A 75 -2.83 -15.79 5.33
N LYS A 76 -2.43 -16.03 6.60
CA LYS A 76 -3.35 -16.07 7.75
C LYS A 76 -3.16 -14.80 8.58
N ARG A 77 -3.92 -13.76 8.24
CA ARG A 77 -3.81 -12.44 8.85
C ARG A 77 -4.42 -12.42 10.24
N ASP A 78 -3.70 -11.83 11.19
CA ASP A 78 -4.28 -11.39 12.47
C ASP A 78 -5.15 -10.13 12.23
N PRO A 79 -6.46 -10.16 12.52
CA PRO A 79 -7.35 -9.01 12.38
C PRO A 79 -6.92 -7.78 13.18
N HIS A 80 -6.12 -7.96 14.25
CA HIS A 80 -5.53 -6.85 14.98
C HIS A 80 -4.49 -6.13 14.11
N LEU A 81 -3.66 -6.86 13.38
CA LEU A 81 -2.60 -6.30 12.54
C LEU A 81 -3.12 -5.74 11.21
N GLU A 82 -4.38 -6.00 10.84
CA GLU A 82 -5.02 -5.36 9.69
C GLU A 82 -5.35 -3.88 9.96
N LYS A 83 -5.35 -3.46 11.22
CA LYS A 83 -5.59 -2.06 11.58
C LYS A 83 -4.31 -1.27 11.39
N TRP A 84 -4.25 -0.43 10.35
CA TRP A 84 -3.05 0.36 10.02
C TRP A 84 -2.52 1.18 11.20
N TRP A 85 -3.40 1.67 12.10
CA TRP A 85 -2.98 2.44 13.28
C TRP A 85 -2.20 1.64 14.33
N ASN A 86 -2.17 0.31 14.20
CA ASN A 86 -1.32 -0.56 15.03
C ASN A 86 0.13 -0.64 14.52
N TRP A 87 0.46 -0.01 13.39
CA TRP A 87 1.81 0.04 12.81
C TRP A 87 2.55 1.35 13.07
N LYS A 88 2.07 2.11 14.07
CA LYS A 88 2.51 3.47 14.43
C LYS A 88 3.83 3.56 15.20
N ASP A 89 4.39 2.41 15.58
CA ASP A 89 5.60 2.31 16.40
C ASP A 89 6.87 2.82 15.69
#